data_AF-A0ABD1A761-F1
#
_entry.id   AF-A0ABD1A761-F1
#
_cell.length_a   1.000
_cell.length_b   1.000
_cell.length_c   1.000
_cell.angle_alpha   90.00
_cell.angle_beta   90.00
_cell.angle_gamma   90.00
#
_symmetry.space_group_name_H-M   'P 1'
#
loop_
_entity.id
_entity.type
_entity.pdbx_description
1 polymer ?
#
loop_
_entity_poly.entity_id
_entity_poly.type
_entity_poly.pdbx_seq_one_letter_code
_entity_poly.pdbx_strand_id
1 'polypeptide(L)'
;MASYLSNNVFVSSLMFFVMIGSLNAQVADIKAICGKAKNQSFCTNYMKSNPKTSGADLKTLANITFGSAQTSASGAFKRIQSLVNTTTDPTMKKAYTSCVGHYKSAISNLNDAKQSLASGDGQGLNIKVSAAMEGPTTCKDEMANFKVDPSAMKNSDDFQNICGIVLVISNMM
;
A
#
# COMPACT_ATOMS: atom_id res chain seq x y z
N MET A 1 44.69 -42.44 44.88
CA MET A 1 44.47 -42.82 43.47
C MET A 1 43.03 -42.49 43.15
N ALA A 2 42.82 -41.53 42.25
CA ALA A 2 41.51 -40.96 41.95
C ALA A 2 40.63 -41.98 41.22
N SER A 3 39.42 -42.18 41.72
CA SER A 3 38.38 -43.01 41.14
C SER A 3 37.83 -42.38 39.86
N TYR A 4 37.97 -43.09 38.75
CA TYR A 4 37.19 -42.87 37.53
C TYR A 4 35.75 -43.33 37.76
N LEU A 5 34.80 -42.39 37.68
CA LEU A 5 33.41 -42.70 37.39
C LEU A 5 32.98 -41.84 36.21
N SER A 6 33.02 -42.48 35.03
CA SER A 6 32.27 -42.08 33.86
C SER A 6 30.80 -41.94 34.26
N ASN A 7 30.21 -40.76 34.05
CA ASN A 7 28.76 -40.68 34.00
C ASN A 7 28.31 -39.62 32.99
N ASN A 8 27.54 -40.10 32.01
CA ASN A 8 27.07 -39.50 30.76
C ASN A 8 26.07 -38.34 30.94
N VAL A 9 26.26 -37.45 31.91
CA VAL A 9 25.29 -36.39 32.20
C VAL A 9 25.43 -35.18 31.26
N PHE A 10 26.54 -35.05 30.54
CA PHE A 10 26.77 -33.89 29.67
C PHE A 10 26.25 -33.99 28.24
N VAL A 11 25.70 -35.13 27.81
CA VAL A 11 25.12 -35.31 26.46
C VAL A 11 23.58 -35.28 26.49
N SER A 12 22.98 -35.04 27.65
CA SER A 12 21.50 -34.97 27.78
C SER A 12 20.95 -33.54 27.79
N SER A 13 21.80 -32.51 27.71
CA SER A 13 21.36 -31.10 27.64
C SER A 13 21.27 -30.54 26.22
N LEU A 14 21.59 -31.33 25.17
CA LEU A 14 21.52 -30.87 23.77
C LEU A 14 20.15 -31.08 23.10
N MET A 15 19.16 -31.61 23.82
CA MET A 15 17.79 -31.79 23.33
C MET A 15 16.76 -30.85 23.98
N PHE A 16 17.20 -29.80 24.67
CA PHE A 16 16.32 -28.67 24.96
C PHE A 16 16.13 -27.85 23.68
N PHE A 17 15.20 -28.34 22.87
CA PHE A 17 14.41 -27.60 21.90
C PHE A 17 15.16 -26.47 21.18
N VAL A 18 15.89 -26.86 20.15
CA VAL A 18 15.98 -26.06 18.92
C VAL A 18 14.57 -25.97 18.33
N MET A 19 13.66 -25.27 19.01
CA MET A 19 12.53 -24.60 18.37
C MET A 19 13.13 -23.36 17.73
N ILE A 20 13.91 -23.55 16.68
CA ILE A 20 13.94 -22.55 15.63
C ILE A 20 12.52 -22.63 15.08
N GLY A 21 11.59 -21.91 15.73
CA GLY A 21 10.28 -21.66 15.19
C GLY A 21 10.56 -21.10 13.81
N SER A 22 10.23 -21.89 12.79
CA SER A 22 10.29 -21.39 11.43
C SER A 22 9.51 -20.08 11.45
N LEU A 23 10.15 -18.95 11.16
CA LEU A 23 9.44 -17.74 10.77
C LEU A 23 8.82 -18.02 9.39
N ASN A 24 7.93 -19.00 9.33
CA ASN A 24 7.03 -19.17 8.22
C ASN A 24 6.08 -18.00 8.39
N ALA A 25 6.39 -16.89 7.73
CA ALA A 25 5.50 -15.75 7.68
C ALA A 25 4.13 -16.27 7.25
N GLN A 26 3.13 -16.08 8.11
CA GLN A 26 1.81 -16.62 7.88
C GLN A 26 1.24 -15.98 6.61
N VAL A 27 0.74 -16.80 5.70
CA VAL A 27 0.05 -16.33 4.50
C VAL A 27 -1.08 -15.40 4.91
N ALA A 28 -1.15 -14.22 4.29
CA ALA A 28 -2.18 -13.24 4.58
C ALA A 28 -3.57 -13.78 4.22
N ASP A 29 -4.54 -13.60 5.13
CA ASP A 29 -5.93 -13.94 4.86
C ASP A 29 -6.58 -12.87 3.96
N ILE A 30 -6.50 -13.10 2.65
CA ILE A 30 -7.09 -12.22 1.62
C ILE A 30 -8.60 -12.05 1.83
N LYS A 31 -9.31 -13.07 2.32
CA LYS A 31 -10.75 -12.98 2.56
C LYS A 31 -11.05 -12.02 3.71
N ALA A 32 -10.28 -12.11 4.81
CA ALA A 32 -10.39 -11.19 5.93
C ALA A 32 -10.04 -9.74 5.52
N ILE A 33 -8.98 -9.56 4.73
CA ILE A 33 -8.57 -8.24 4.21
C ILE A 33 -9.66 -7.65 3.32
N CYS A 34 -10.08 -8.35 2.27
CA CYS A 34 -11.08 -7.82 1.35
C CYS A 34 -12.46 -7.68 2.00
N GLY A 35 -12.79 -8.48 3.03
CA GLY A 35 -14.00 -8.32 3.82
C GLY A 35 -14.05 -7.04 4.67
N LYS A 36 -12.89 -6.43 4.95
CA LYS A 36 -12.78 -5.13 5.63
C LYS A 36 -12.58 -3.96 4.66
N ALA A 37 -12.31 -4.23 3.39
CA ALA A 37 -12.12 -3.19 2.39
C ALA A 37 -13.45 -2.50 2.05
N LYS A 38 -13.43 -1.16 1.94
CA LYS A 38 -14.61 -0.36 1.55
C LYS A 38 -15.24 -0.84 0.23
N ASN A 39 -14.41 -1.25 -0.72
CA ASN A 39 -14.85 -1.86 -1.97
C ASN A 39 -14.33 -3.31 -2.07
N GLN A 40 -15.11 -4.23 -1.50
CA GLN A 40 -14.77 -5.66 -1.45
C GLN A 40 -14.61 -6.29 -2.84
N SER A 41 -15.45 -5.91 -3.80
CA SER A 41 -15.37 -6.43 -5.18
C SER A 41 -14.08 -5.98 -5.85
N PHE A 42 -13.73 -4.69 -5.73
CA PHE A 42 -12.46 -4.18 -6.24
C PHE A 42 -11.28 -4.89 -5.59
N CYS A 43 -11.27 -5.02 -4.25
CA CYS A 43 -10.20 -5.72 -3.54
C CYS A 43 -10.02 -7.16 -4.06
N THR A 44 -11.12 -7.91 -4.17
CA THR A 44 -11.07 -9.29 -4.66
C THR A 44 -10.51 -9.37 -6.08
N ASN A 45 -10.94 -8.45 -6.97
CA ASN A 45 -10.46 -8.40 -8.34
C ASN A 45 -9.00 -7.95 -8.42
N TYR A 46 -8.58 -7.01 -7.57
CA TYR A 46 -7.21 -6.56 -7.44
C TYR A 46 -6.29 -7.73 -7.07
N MET A 47 -6.64 -8.51 -6.04
CA MET A 47 -5.85 -9.67 -5.62
C MET A 47 -5.73 -10.70 -6.75
N LYS A 48 -6.85 -11.05 -7.40
CA LYS A 48 -6.85 -12.00 -8.53
C LYS A 48 -5.99 -11.52 -9.71
N SER A 49 -6.02 -10.23 -10.00
CA SER A 49 -5.27 -9.62 -11.11
C SER A 49 -3.78 -9.47 -10.81
N ASN A 50 -3.36 -9.68 -9.55
CA ASN A 50 -1.98 -9.60 -9.11
C ASN A 50 -1.52 -10.95 -8.55
N PRO A 51 -1.07 -11.90 -9.39
CA PRO A 51 -0.70 -13.26 -8.96
C PRO A 51 0.34 -13.30 -7.84
N LYS A 52 1.18 -12.26 -7.74
CA LYS A 52 2.18 -12.09 -6.66
C LYS A 52 1.57 -11.94 -5.26
N THR A 53 0.27 -11.66 -5.16
CA THR A 53 -0.47 -11.61 -3.89
C THR A 53 -0.82 -13.00 -3.36
N SER A 54 -0.84 -14.01 -4.23
CA SER A 54 -1.15 -15.39 -3.83
C SER A 54 -0.05 -15.97 -2.97
N GLY A 55 -0.39 -16.40 -1.75
CA GLY A 55 0.58 -16.95 -0.80
C GLY A 55 1.51 -15.91 -0.16
N ALA A 56 1.31 -14.62 -0.43
CA ALA A 56 2.09 -13.55 0.19
C ALA A 56 1.76 -13.46 1.69
N ASP A 57 2.79 -13.23 2.51
CA ASP A 57 2.58 -12.78 3.88
C ASP A 57 2.04 -11.34 3.92
N LEU A 58 1.63 -10.88 5.10
CA LEU A 58 1.00 -9.58 5.24
C LEU A 58 1.94 -8.42 4.82
N LYS A 59 3.24 -8.52 5.14
CA LYS A 59 4.23 -7.50 4.80
C LYS A 59 4.48 -7.43 3.29
N THR A 60 4.58 -8.57 2.62
CA THR A 60 4.75 -8.67 1.17
C THR A 60 3.51 -8.15 0.47
N LEU A 61 2.32 -8.50 0.97
CA LEU A 61 1.05 -8.00 0.45
C LEU A 61 0.92 -6.48 0.61
N ALA A 62 1.35 -5.93 1.76
CA ALA A 62 1.42 -4.49 2.00
C ALA A 62 2.32 -3.81 0.96
N ASN A 63 3.52 -4.35 0.71
CA ASN A 63 4.48 -3.80 -0.27
C ASN A 63 3.93 -3.82 -1.70
N ILE A 64 3.33 -4.92 -2.14
CA ILE A 64 2.73 -5.04 -3.49
C ILE A 64 1.60 -4.03 -3.67
N THR A 65 0.69 -3.97 -2.70
CA THR A 65 -0.49 -3.09 -2.74
C THR A 65 -0.08 -1.63 -2.69
N PHE A 66 0.85 -1.28 -1.81
CA PHE A 66 1.42 0.05 -1.71
C PHE A 66 2.15 0.50 -3.00
N GLY A 67 2.96 -0.37 -3.60
CA GLY A 67 3.60 -0.08 -4.89
C GLY A 67 2.60 0.20 -6.02
N SER A 68 1.44 -0.46 -5.97
CA SER A 68 0.33 -0.19 -6.89
C SER A 68 -0.28 1.20 -6.66
N ALA A 69 -0.43 1.63 -5.41
CA ALA A 69 -0.88 2.99 -5.07
C ALA A 69 0.09 4.05 -5.61
N GLN A 70 1.40 3.85 -5.41
CA GLN A 70 2.43 4.76 -5.92
C GLN A 70 2.42 4.87 -7.45
N THR A 71 2.27 3.73 -8.12
CA THR A 71 2.19 3.66 -9.59
C THR A 71 0.96 4.38 -10.09
N SER A 72 -0.19 4.18 -9.44
CA SER A 72 -1.45 4.84 -9.79
C SER A 72 -1.35 6.37 -9.61
N ALA A 73 -0.88 6.85 -8.46
CA ALA A 73 -0.68 8.28 -8.21
C ALA A 73 0.28 8.93 -9.21
N SER A 74 1.40 8.27 -9.50
CA SER A 74 2.39 8.77 -10.48
C SER A 74 1.84 8.79 -11.90
N GLY A 75 1.03 7.79 -12.28
CA GLY A 75 0.38 7.73 -13.57
C GLY A 75 -0.64 8.86 -13.76
N ALA A 76 -1.47 9.11 -12.75
CA ALA A 76 -2.43 10.21 -12.75
C ALA A 76 -1.74 11.58 -12.80
N PHE A 77 -0.69 11.78 -11.99
CA PHE A 77 0.15 12.98 -12.04
C PHE A 77 0.65 13.27 -13.46
N LYS A 78 1.27 12.28 -14.12
CA LYS A 78 1.81 12.44 -15.49
C LYS A 78 0.71 12.79 -16.49
N ARG A 79 -0.45 12.14 -16.37
CA ARG A 79 -1.59 12.40 -17.25
C ARG A 79 -2.12 13.83 -17.09
N ILE A 80 -2.37 14.27 -15.87
CA ILE A 80 -2.87 15.62 -15.60
C ILE A 80 -1.83 16.67 -16.00
N GLN A 81 -0.54 16.42 -15.74
CA GLN A 81 0.54 17.28 -16.21
C GLN A 81 0.57 17.41 -17.74
N SER A 82 0.28 16.33 -18.46
CA SER A 82 0.13 16.39 -19.92
C SER A 82 -1.05 17.29 -20.32
N LEU A 83 -2.19 17.19 -19.63
CA LEU A 83 -3.36 18.02 -19.90
C LEU A 83 -3.10 19.52 -19.67
N VAL A 84 -2.30 19.88 -18.67
CA VAL A 84 -1.83 21.26 -18.45
C VAL A 84 -1.09 21.79 -19.68
N ASN A 85 -0.30 20.95 -20.33
CA ASN A 85 0.53 21.34 -21.47
C ASN A 85 -0.25 21.43 -22.78
N THR A 86 -1.36 20.69 -22.91
CA THR A 86 -2.14 20.60 -24.16
C THR A 86 -3.40 21.44 -24.16
N THR A 87 -3.95 21.80 -23.00
CA THR A 87 -5.17 22.62 -22.93
C THR A 87 -4.91 24.06 -23.36
N THR A 88 -5.81 24.61 -24.17
CA THR A 88 -5.82 26.04 -24.56
C THR A 88 -6.75 26.87 -23.67
N ASP A 89 -7.68 26.24 -22.96
CA ASP A 89 -8.59 26.90 -22.02
C ASP A 89 -7.82 27.34 -20.75
N PRO A 90 -7.73 28.65 -20.44
CA PRO A 90 -7.00 29.15 -19.27
C PRO A 90 -7.59 28.69 -17.93
N THR A 91 -8.91 28.56 -17.86
CA THR A 91 -9.62 28.09 -16.66
C THR A 91 -9.26 26.62 -16.41
N MET A 92 -9.32 25.80 -17.46
CA MET A 92 -8.92 24.38 -17.36
C MET A 92 -7.43 24.23 -17.04
N LYS A 93 -6.57 25.10 -17.59
CA LYS A 93 -5.14 25.10 -17.28
C LYS A 93 -4.88 25.33 -15.79
N LYS A 94 -5.58 26.30 -15.18
CA LYS A 94 -5.49 26.58 -13.75
C LYS A 94 -5.99 25.38 -12.91
N ALA A 95 -7.13 24.85 -13.28
CA ALA A 95 -7.74 23.66 -12.67
C ALA A 95 -6.78 22.44 -12.68
N TYR A 96 -6.24 22.07 -13.84
CA TYR A 96 -5.28 20.96 -13.93
C TYR A 96 -3.97 21.25 -13.19
N THR A 97 -3.51 22.50 -13.15
CA THR A 97 -2.32 22.88 -12.37
C THR A 97 -2.56 22.70 -10.87
N SER A 98 -3.75 23.02 -10.36
CA SER A 98 -4.15 22.75 -8.98
C SER A 98 -4.09 21.25 -8.67
N CYS A 99 -4.71 20.43 -9.52
CA CYS A 99 -4.64 18.97 -9.43
C CYS A 99 -3.21 18.42 -9.44
N VAL A 100 -2.31 18.96 -10.29
CA VAL A 100 -0.88 18.60 -10.28
C VAL A 100 -0.25 18.82 -8.91
N GLY A 101 -0.58 19.93 -8.23
CA GLY A 101 -0.16 20.21 -6.86
C GLY A 101 -0.66 19.17 -5.88
N HIS A 102 -1.96 18.86 -5.92
CA HIS A 102 -2.57 17.84 -5.05
C HIS A 102 -1.96 16.44 -5.23
N TYR A 103 -1.68 16.04 -6.47
CA TYR A 103 -0.99 14.76 -6.73
C TYR A 103 0.49 14.76 -6.29
N LYS A 104 1.20 15.90 -6.35
CA LYS A 104 2.55 16.00 -5.77
C LYS A 104 2.52 15.77 -4.27
N SER A 105 1.58 16.39 -3.55
CA SER A 105 1.39 16.17 -2.12
C SER A 105 1.08 14.71 -1.81
N ALA A 106 0.18 14.08 -2.58
CA ALA A 106 -0.13 12.67 -2.43
C ALA A 106 1.09 11.76 -2.62
N ILE A 107 1.90 12.01 -3.65
CA ILE A 107 3.14 11.27 -3.91
C ILE A 107 4.17 11.49 -2.78
N SER A 108 4.26 12.70 -2.22
CA SER A 108 5.11 12.99 -1.07
C SER A 108 4.70 12.16 0.14
N ASN A 109 3.41 12.17 0.51
CA ASN A 109 2.88 11.37 1.62
C ASN A 109 3.13 9.87 1.42
N LEU A 110 2.98 9.37 0.19
CA LEU A 110 3.34 7.98 -0.13
C LEU A 110 4.86 7.74 -0.04
N ASN A 111 5.72 8.70 -0.34
CA ASN A 111 7.15 8.51 -0.16
C ASN A 111 7.52 8.44 1.33
N ASP A 112 6.92 9.29 2.16
CA ASP A 112 7.12 9.29 3.61
C ASP A 112 6.60 8.00 4.26
N ALA A 113 5.57 7.38 3.68
CA ALA A 113 4.99 6.12 4.16
C ALA A 113 5.92 4.91 3.97
N LYS A 114 6.95 5.01 3.11
CA LYS A 114 7.89 3.90 2.86
C LYS A 114 8.62 3.45 4.11
N GLN A 115 8.99 4.39 4.98
CA GLN A 115 9.70 4.06 6.21
C GLN A 115 8.81 3.23 7.15
N SER A 116 7.57 3.69 7.37
CA SER A 116 6.60 2.95 8.19
C SER A 116 6.30 1.56 7.62
N LEU A 117 6.18 1.44 6.29
CA LEU A 117 6.02 0.14 5.63
C LEU A 117 7.24 -0.78 5.84
N ALA A 118 8.47 -0.24 5.73
CA ALA A 118 9.69 -1.01 5.89
C ALA A 118 9.88 -1.51 7.33
N SER A 119 9.58 -0.66 8.32
CA SER A 119 9.69 -0.98 9.75
C SER A 119 8.53 -1.81 10.30
N GLY A 120 7.44 -1.97 9.54
CA GLY A 120 6.24 -2.64 10.03
C GLY A 120 5.35 -1.76 10.90
N ASP A 121 5.56 -0.44 10.91
CA ASP A 121 4.74 0.53 11.62
C ASP A 121 3.40 0.73 10.88
N GLY A 122 2.43 -0.12 11.22
CA GLY A 122 1.08 -0.09 10.64
C GLY A 122 0.35 1.23 10.87
N GLN A 123 0.50 1.84 12.04
CA GLN A 123 -0.16 3.11 12.37
C GLN A 123 0.40 4.27 11.54
N GLY A 124 1.73 4.40 11.44
CA GLY A 124 2.35 5.44 10.62
C GLY A 124 2.11 5.26 9.13
N LEU A 125 2.02 4.01 8.66
CA LEU A 125 1.61 3.68 7.29
C LEU A 125 0.17 4.14 7.04
N ASN A 126 -0.76 3.82 7.96
CA ASN A 126 -2.16 4.20 7.86
C ASN A 126 -2.33 5.73 7.74
N ILE A 127 -1.71 6.48 8.65
CA ILE A 127 -1.81 7.94 8.70
C ILE A 127 -1.33 8.56 7.38
N LYS A 128 -0.16 8.16 6.90
CA LYS A 128 0.45 8.75 5.70
C LYS A 128 -0.28 8.36 4.42
N VAL A 129 -0.77 7.13 4.31
CA VAL A 129 -1.59 6.71 3.16
C VAL A 129 -2.94 7.42 3.18
N SER A 130 -3.55 7.62 4.34
CA SER A 130 -4.79 8.41 4.46
C SER A 130 -4.57 9.85 4.01
N ALA A 131 -3.49 10.50 4.42
CA ALA A 131 -3.11 11.83 3.94
C ALA A 131 -2.85 11.86 2.42
N ALA A 132 -2.31 10.78 1.84
CA ALA A 132 -2.15 10.67 0.39
C ALA A 132 -3.48 10.59 -0.38
N MET A 133 -4.53 10.04 0.23
CA MET A 133 -5.86 9.93 -0.37
C MET A 133 -6.56 11.29 -0.51
N GLU A 134 -6.21 12.28 0.30
CA GLU A 134 -6.79 13.61 0.28
C GLU A 134 -6.53 14.33 -1.05
N GLY A 135 -5.30 14.31 -1.56
CA GLY A 135 -4.93 15.03 -2.78
C GLY A 135 -5.83 14.70 -3.99
N PRO A 136 -5.93 13.43 -4.42
CA PRO A 136 -6.80 13.06 -5.53
C PRO A 136 -8.29 13.31 -5.26
N THR A 137 -8.73 13.25 -4.00
CA THR A 137 -10.11 13.59 -3.63
C THR A 137 -10.36 15.08 -3.84
N THR A 138 -9.50 15.95 -3.32
CA THR A 138 -9.59 17.40 -3.51
C THR A 138 -9.54 17.79 -4.98
N CYS A 139 -8.65 17.17 -5.77
CA CYS A 139 -8.64 17.38 -7.22
C CYS A 139 -9.96 16.98 -7.89
N LYS A 140 -10.56 15.84 -7.52
CA LYS A 140 -11.85 15.40 -8.04
C LYS A 140 -12.96 16.39 -7.69
N ASP A 141 -12.99 16.87 -6.46
CA ASP A 141 -13.99 17.81 -5.96
C ASP A 141 -13.89 19.17 -6.64
N GLU A 142 -12.67 19.70 -6.79
CA GLU A 142 -12.40 20.92 -7.56
C GLU A 142 -12.86 20.77 -9.02
N MET A 143 -12.75 19.56 -9.58
CA MET A 143 -13.10 19.28 -10.97
C MET A 143 -14.60 19.02 -11.20
N ALA A 144 -15.41 18.88 -10.14
CA ALA A 144 -16.81 18.46 -10.25
C ALA A 144 -17.69 19.42 -11.07
N ASN A 145 -17.35 20.71 -11.11
CA ASN A 145 -18.09 21.74 -11.85
C ASN A 145 -17.53 22.01 -13.25
N PHE A 146 -16.47 21.32 -13.66
CA PHE A 146 -15.83 21.51 -14.95
C PHE A 146 -16.21 20.41 -15.93
N LYS A 147 -16.32 20.76 -17.21
CA LYS A 147 -16.36 19.77 -18.29
C LYS A 147 -14.92 19.29 -18.55
N VAL A 148 -14.46 18.37 -17.73
CA VAL A 148 -13.09 17.83 -17.80
C VAL A 148 -12.90 16.85 -18.95
N ASP A 149 -11.65 16.73 -19.41
CA ASP A 149 -11.25 15.62 -20.27
C ASP A 149 -11.48 14.30 -19.50
N PRO A 150 -12.19 13.29 -20.06
CA PRO A 150 -12.46 12.03 -19.37
C PRO A 150 -11.19 11.31 -18.88
N SER A 151 -10.05 11.54 -19.55
CA SER A 151 -8.78 10.98 -19.15
C SER A 151 -8.25 11.59 -17.84
N ALA A 152 -8.60 12.84 -17.50
CA ALA A 152 -8.13 13.54 -16.29
C ALA A 152 -8.46 12.77 -15.01
N MET A 153 -9.63 12.12 -14.98
CA MET A 153 -10.13 11.37 -13.83
C MET A 153 -10.08 9.85 -14.03
N LYS A 154 -9.44 9.38 -15.10
CA LYS A 154 -9.33 7.96 -15.39
C LYS A 154 -8.62 7.24 -14.23
N ASN A 155 -9.27 6.23 -13.68
CA ASN A 155 -8.77 5.38 -12.60
C ASN A 155 -8.50 6.13 -11.28
N SER A 156 -9.07 7.32 -11.07
CA SER A 156 -8.95 8.04 -9.80
C SER A 156 -9.56 7.24 -8.64
N ASP A 157 -10.69 6.57 -8.88
CA ASP A 157 -11.33 5.69 -7.90
C ASP A 157 -10.48 4.42 -7.63
N ASP A 158 -9.71 3.94 -8.60
CA ASP A 158 -8.80 2.80 -8.40
C ASP A 158 -7.72 3.15 -7.38
N PHE A 159 -7.14 4.35 -7.45
CA PHE A 159 -6.17 4.82 -6.45
C PHE A 159 -6.79 4.80 -5.04
N GLN A 160 -8.01 5.33 -4.89
CA GLN A 160 -8.71 5.35 -3.60
C GLN A 160 -8.97 3.95 -3.07
N ASN A 161 -9.41 3.04 -3.94
CA ASN A 161 -9.66 1.65 -3.56
C ASN A 161 -8.36 0.91 -3.19
N ILE A 162 -7.27 1.11 -3.94
CA ILE A 162 -5.95 0.50 -3.63
C ILE A 162 -5.43 1.01 -2.29
N CYS A 163 -5.45 2.33 -2.06
CA CYS A 163 -5.06 2.90 -0.78
C CYS A 163 -5.93 2.37 0.36
N GLY A 164 -7.24 2.23 0.15
CA GLY A 164 -8.14 1.61 1.12
C GLY A 164 -7.74 0.17 1.49
N ILE A 165 -7.25 -0.63 0.55
CA ILE A 165 -6.70 -1.97 0.85
C ILE A 165 -5.43 -1.85 1.70
N VAL A 166 -4.53 -0.91 1.37
CA VAL A 166 -3.33 -0.65 2.19
C VAL A 166 -3.69 -0.28 3.62
N LEU A 167 -4.72 0.55 3.84
CA LEU A 167 -5.20 0.92 5.18
C LEU A 167 -5.72 -0.28 5.97
N VAL A 168 -6.41 -1.22 5.31
CA VAL A 168 -6.84 -2.46 5.96
C VAL A 168 -5.64 -3.30 6.38
N ILE A 169 -4.69 -3.49 5.45
CA ILE A 169 -3.48 -4.27 5.71
C ILE A 169 -2.67 -3.63 6.84
N SER A 170 -2.50 -2.30 6.84
CA SER A 170 -1.74 -1.59 7.86
C SER A 170 -2.34 -1.73 9.27
N ASN A 171 -3.66 -1.89 9.38
CA ASN A 171 -4.34 -2.13 10.66
C ASN A 171 -4.20 -3.59 11.15
N MET A 172 -3.66 -4.48 10.31
CA MET A 172 -3.41 -5.89 10.65
C MET A 172 -1.92 -6.17 10.88
N MET A 173 -1.06 -5.17 10.65
CA MET A 173 0.40 -5.25 10.84
C MET A 173 0.80 -5.05 12.30
#